data_AF-A0AAV5JU60-F1
#
_entry.id   AF-A0AAV5JU60-F1
#
_cell.length_a   1.000
_cell.length_b   1.000
_cell.length_c   1.000
_cell.angle_alpha   90.00
_cell.angle_beta   90.00
_cell.angle_gamma   90.00
#
_symmetry.space_group_name_H-M   'P 1'
#
loop_
_entity.id
_entity.type
_entity.pdbx_description
1 polymer ?
#
loop_
_entity_poly.entity_id
_entity_poly.type
_entity_poly.pdbx_seq_one_letter_code
_entity_poly.pdbx_strand_id
1 'polypeptide(L)'
;MRHYLVAQGLWDDVILSSQIPLAKSPEDWIKKNASALFAIKISCGAEKFEQIKMMNSAKDAWDALADLHKPPNADKHRGSETDAGSSSSSIGEAWIKVIRAILHIIFEGVGVGTRFLYNLKLTHTFANSVLQYRCKEISTYRDARQLVESGTISAIFQAIKDGSVEIVIEILKSNPDLIWCNKNLSREILISAIKYRRGGILGFVLRLDEGKKTFLSLTDEDGNNVLHLVAKLPDSRIYVTLFPAWFLQREVEWFEAVGSLLPYWYQVAKNLYGQTPTQVFDGEHQQWRKEANEWAKNSANSYILVPVLLVTIMFAALFTVPGGNNQETGIPILLHRKLFFGFLICDVVSLLTASTSMLKFLTILTGSYGPVDLRKNLPAQLMFAILLLIISIATMLFAFGFALTIMLPKKWLGLPVIIAYLGFPIPLLLYWRMLPLALDVYRLKSRSIISSDMANGPH
;
A
#
# COMPACT_ATOMS: atom_id res chain seq x y z
N MET A 1 -28.56 12.97 -16.81
CA MET A 1 -28.52 11.70 -17.58
C MET A 1 -28.77 11.88 -19.07
N ARG A 2 -29.92 12.42 -19.52
CA ARG A 2 -30.21 12.63 -20.96
C ARG A 2 -29.12 13.40 -21.73
N HIS A 3 -28.63 14.53 -21.19
CA HIS A 3 -27.55 15.30 -21.83
C HIS A 3 -26.25 14.51 -22.00
N TYR A 4 -25.93 13.61 -21.07
CA TYR A 4 -24.74 12.74 -21.14
C TYR A 4 -24.89 11.68 -22.24
N LEU A 5 -26.06 11.06 -22.36
CA LEU A 5 -26.35 10.07 -23.40
C LEU A 5 -26.38 10.70 -24.80
N VAL A 6 -26.86 11.94 -24.93
CA VAL A 6 -26.80 12.72 -26.18
C VAL A 6 -25.35 13.04 -26.56
N ALA A 7 -24.53 13.50 -25.60
CA ALA A 7 -23.12 13.81 -25.84
C ALA A 7 -22.28 12.59 -26.28
N GLN A 8 -22.67 11.39 -25.85
CA GLN A 8 -22.01 10.12 -26.23
C GLN A 8 -22.60 9.50 -27.51
N GLY A 9 -23.57 10.15 -28.17
CA GLY A 9 -24.23 9.62 -29.37
C GLY A 9 -25.05 8.34 -29.13
N LEU A 10 -25.48 8.12 -27.87
CA LEU A 10 -26.21 6.92 -27.44
C LEU A 10 -27.73 7.13 -27.42
N TRP A 11 -28.20 8.37 -27.55
CA TRP A 11 -29.61 8.73 -27.41
C TRP A 11 -30.46 8.30 -28.62
N ASP A 12 -30.03 8.66 -29.84
CA ASP A 12 -30.82 8.43 -31.04
C ASP A 12 -30.76 6.96 -31.53
N ASP A 13 -29.61 6.30 -31.34
CA ASP A 13 -29.37 4.94 -31.84
C ASP A 13 -29.97 3.83 -30.95
N VAL A 14 -30.17 4.08 -29.65
CA VAL A 14 -30.48 3.03 -28.65
C VAL A 14 -31.72 3.35 -27.82
N ILE A 15 -31.91 4.60 -27.40
CA ILE A 15 -33.02 4.97 -26.51
C ILE A 15 -34.31 5.22 -27.29
N LEU A 16 -34.24 5.73 -28.52
CA LEU A 16 -35.43 6.00 -29.35
C LEU A 16 -35.90 4.77 -30.17
N SER A 17 -35.00 3.99 -30.77
CA SER A 17 -35.34 2.81 -31.59
C SER A 17 -35.04 1.50 -30.85
N SER A 18 -36.06 0.65 -30.64
CA SER A 18 -35.91 -0.69 -30.03
C SER A 18 -35.47 -1.78 -31.01
N GLN A 19 -35.31 -1.46 -32.30
CA GLN A 19 -34.90 -2.42 -33.33
C GLN A 19 -33.52 -2.06 -33.89
N ILE A 20 -32.74 -3.12 -34.16
CA ILE A 20 -31.45 -3.05 -34.85
C ILE A 20 -31.70 -2.36 -36.20
N PRO A 21 -31.11 -1.19 -36.47
CA PRO A 21 -31.27 -0.55 -37.77
C PRO A 21 -30.69 -1.48 -38.84
N LEU A 22 -31.47 -1.83 -39.87
CA LEU A 22 -31.04 -2.72 -40.97
C LEU A 22 -29.77 -2.24 -41.73
N ALA A 23 -29.26 -1.05 -41.41
CA ALA A 23 -28.12 -0.40 -42.05
C ALA A 23 -26.87 -0.22 -41.15
N LYS A 24 -26.82 -0.78 -39.93
CA LYS A 24 -25.63 -0.71 -39.04
C LYS A 24 -25.20 -2.10 -38.55
N SER A 25 -23.89 -2.29 -38.38
CA SER A 25 -23.29 -3.54 -37.86
C SER A 25 -23.96 -3.98 -36.54
N PRO A 26 -24.48 -5.22 -36.43
CA PRO A 26 -25.19 -5.69 -35.23
C PRO A 26 -24.34 -5.59 -33.95
N GLU A 27 -23.03 -5.79 -34.06
CA GLU A 27 -22.09 -5.76 -32.92
C GLU A 27 -21.95 -4.35 -32.33
N ASP A 28 -21.93 -3.32 -33.17
CA ASP A 28 -21.81 -1.92 -32.73
C ASP A 28 -23.07 -1.46 -31.98
N TRP A 29 -24.24 -1.91 -32.41
CA TRP A 29 -25.49 -1.62 -31.73
C TRP A 29 -25.56 -2.30 -30.37
N ILE A 30 -25.17 -3.57 -30.26
CA ILE A 30 -25.12 -4.32 -28.99
C ILE A 30 -24.19 -3.62 -28.00
N LYS A 31 -23.01 -3.19 -28.45
CA LYS A 31 -22.03 -2.49 -27.61
C LYS A 31 -22.54 -1.14 -27.12
N LYS A 32 -23.19 -0.36 -28.00
CA LYS A 32 -23.82 0.92 -27.63
C LYS A 32 -24.99 0.72 -26.67
N ASN A 33 -25.83 -0.29 -26.88
CA ASN A 33 -26.95 -0.63 -25.99
C ASN A 33 -26.47 -1.03 -24.60
N ALA A 34 -25.46 -1.90 -24.51
CA ALA A 34 -24.85 -2.28 -23.24
C ALA A 34 -24.24 -1.07 -22.51
N SER A 35 -23.58 -0.17 -23.25
CA SER A 35 -22.99 1.05 -22.68
C SER A 35 -24.05 2.01 -22.13
N ALA A 36 -25.14 2.22 -22.87
CA ALA A 36 -26.24 3.08 -22.43
C ALA A 36 -26.97 2.48 -21.22
N LEU A 37 -27.25 1.18 -21.23
CA LEU A 37 -27.89 0.45 -20.12
C LEU A 37 -27.05 0.52 -18.84
N PHE A 38 -25.73 0.32 -18.96
CA PHE A 38 -24.80 0.44 -17.85
C PHE A 38 -24.81 1.84 -17.25
N ALA A 39 -24.77 2.87 -18.11
CA ALA A 39 -24.79 4.26 -17.66
C ALA A 39 -26.12 4.61 -16.95
N ILE A 40 -27.26 4.08 -17.41
CA ILE A 40 -28.56 4.27 -16.76
C ILE A 40 -28.59 3.59 -15.39
N LYS A 41 -28.16 2.31 -15.32
CA LYS A 41 -28.11 1.53 -14.09
C LYS A 41 -27.25 2.19 -13.01
N ILE A 42 -26.07 2.70 -13.38
CA ILE A 42 -25.15 3.33 -12.42
C ILE A 42 -25.63 4.71 -11.93
N SER A 43 -26.49 5.36 -12.71
CA SER A 43 -27.01 6.71 -12.40
C SER A 43 -28.28 6.66 -11.53
N CYS A 44 -28.86 5.48 -11.29
CA CYS A 44 -30.08 5.32 -10.51
C CYS A 44 -29.76 5.03 -9.03
N GLY A 45 -30.48 5.67 -8.12
CA GLY A 45 -30.41 5.36 -6.68
C GLY A 45 -30.87 3.93 -6.36
N ALA A 46 -30.42 3.39 -5.22
CA ALA A 46 -30.54 1.97 -4.87
C ALA A 46 -31.97 1.38 -4.98
N GLU A 47 -33.01 2.15 -4.62
CA GLU A 47 -34.42 1.73 -4.76
C GLU A 47 -34.85 1.50 -6.22
N LYS A 48 -34.46 2.41 -7.12
CA LYS A 48 -34.84 2.35 -8.54
C LYS A 48 -33.99 1.33 -9.30
N PHE A 49 -32.78 1.05 -8.81
CA PHE A 49 -31.86 0.08 -9.40
C PHE A 49 -32.39 -1.36 -9.36
N GLU A 50 -32.96 -1.81 -8.23
CA GLU A 50 -33.47 -3.19 -8.12
C GLU A 50 -34.60 -3.49 -9.12
N GLN A 51 -35.37 -2.49 -9.52
CA GLN A 51 -36.45 -2.66 -10.50
C GLN A 51 -35.95 -2.76 -11.95
N ILE A 52 -34.81 -2.14 -12.28
CA ILE A 52 -34.25 -2.14 -13.65
C ILE A 52 -33.09 -3.14 -13.83
N LYS A 53 -32.65 -3.80 -12.75
CA LYS A 53 -31.48 -4.67 -12.70
C LYS A 53 -31.52 -5.80 -13.73
N MET A 54 -32.69 -6.40 -13.92
CA MET A 54 -32.91 -7.55 -14.80
C MET A 54 -33.23 -7.18 -16.26
N MET A 55 -33.25 -5.89 -16.60
CA MET A 55 -33.53 -5.43 -17.97
C MET A 55 -32.28 -5.50 -18.85
N ASN A 56 -32.49 -5.93 -20.11
CA ASN A 56 -31.43 -6.17 -21.11
C ASN A 56 -31.34 -5.06 -22.18
N SER A 57 -32.28 -4.14 -22.21
CA SER A 57 -32.34 -3.01 -23.15
C SER A 57 -32.27 -1.68 -22.41
N ALA A 58 -31.44 -0.76 -22.90
CA ALA A 58 -31.31 0.57 -22.33
C ALA A 58 -32.61 1.39 -22.46
N LYS A 59 -33.40 1.13 -23.51
CA LYS A 59 -34.71 1.75 -23.72
C LYS A 59 -35.72 1.30 -22.67
N ASP A 60 -35.85 -0.01 -22.45
CA ASP A 60 -36.80 -0.56 -21.48
C ASP A 60 -36.49 -0.05 -20.07
N ALA A 61 -35.19 0.02 -19.73
CA ALA A 61 -34.73 0.61 -18.47
C ALA A 61 -35.05 2.11 -18.37
N TRP A 62 -35.00 2.84 -19.48
CA TRP A 62 -35.32 4.27 -19.53
C TRP A 62 -36.83 4.53 -19.40
N ASP A 63 -37.65 3.74 -20.10
CA ASP A 63 -39.11 3.86 -20.08
C ASP A 63 -39.68 3.48 -18.71
N ALA A 64 -39.15 2.42 -18.08
CA ALA A 64 -39.53 2.03 -16.72
C ALA A 64 -39.26 3.15 -15.68
N LEU A 65 -38.15 3.89 -15.85
CA LEU A 65 -37.83 5.04 -15.00
C LEU A 65 -38.77 6.24 -15.23
N ALA A 66 -39.29 6.38 -16.44
CA ALA A 66 -40.25 7.43 -16.79
C ALA A 66 -41.63 7.14 -16.16
N ASP A 67 -42.07 5.89 -16.15
CA ASP A 67 -43.33 5.48 -15.50
C ASP A 67 -43.26 5.62 -13.97
N LEU A 68 -42.10 5.39 -13.37
CA LEU A 68 -41.83 5.64 -11.93
C LEU A 68 -41.94 7.10 -11.50
N HIS A 69 -41.95 8.06 -12.43
CA HIS A 69 -42.06 9.50 -12.14
C HIS A 69 -43.45 10.09 -12.38
N LYS A 70 -44.46 9.29 -12.77
CA LYS A 70 -45.85 9.79 -12.86
C LYS A 70 -46.45 9.92 -11.44
N PRO A 71 -46.91 11.11 -11.01
CA PRO A 71 -47.56 11.25 -9.72
C PRO A 71 -48.98 10.62 -9.73
N PRO A 72 -49.42 9.94 -8.66
CA PRO A 72 -50.81 9.51 -8.53
C PRO A 72 -51.73 10.70 -8.25
N ASN A 73 -52.97 10.59 -8.73
CA ASN A 73 -54.04 11.59 -8.78
C ASN A 73 -54.18 12.52 -7.56
N ALA A 74 -54.51 13.77 -7.90
CA ALA A 74 -54.94 14.82 -6.98
C ALA A 74 -56.27 14.46 -6.31
N ASP A 75 -56.31 14.49 -4.97
CA ASP A 75 -57.50 14.89 -4.22
C ASP A 75 -57.17 15.25 -2.76
N LYS A 76 -57.65 16.44 -2.36
CA LYS A 76 -58.04 16.87 -1.01
C LYS A 76 -57.04 16.74 0.16
N HIS A 77 -56.46 17.87 0.59
CA HIS A 77 -57.03 18.72 1.65
C HIS A 77 -56.10 19.90 1.94
N ARG A 78 -56.68 21.11 1.83
CA ARG A 78 -56.12 22.38 2.27
C ARG A 78 -56.40 22.53 3.76
N GLY A 79 -55.36 22.71 4.56
CA GLY A 79 -55.42 23.03 5.99
C GLY A 79 -54.28 23.98 6.32
N SER A 80 -54.63 25.09 6.95
CA SER A 80 -53.88 26.34 7.15
C SER A 80 -52.95 26.33 8.37
N GLU A 81 -52.17 27.42 8.46
CA GLU A 81 -51.49 27.99 9.65
C GLU A 81 -50.10 27.41 9.99
N THR A 82 -49.09 28.17 10.42
CA THR A 82 -48.87 29.62 10.63
C THR A 82 -47.34 29.82 10.77
N ASP A 83 -46.89 31.06 10.57
CA ASP A 83 -45.52 31.52 10.76
C ASP A 83 -44.99 31.32 12.19
N ALA A 84 -43.71 30.98 12.31
CA ALA A 84 -42.86 31.41 13.42
C ALA A 84 -41.39 31.40 12.98
N GLY A 85 -40.80 32.59 12.85
CA GLY A 85 -39.39 32.76 12.55
C GLY A 85 -38.47 32.30 13.67
N SER A 86 -37.27 31.88 13.31
CA SER A 86 -36.06 32.27 14.05
C SER A 86 -34.83 32.06 13.18
N SER A 87 -34.13 33.17 12.96
CA SER A 87 -32.79 33.26 12.42
C SER A 87 -31.81 32.47 13.30
N SER A 88 -31.49 31.23 12.91
CA SER A 88 -30.35 30.53 13.47
C SER A 88 -29.53 29.81 12.38
N SER A 89 -28.33 30.36 12.15
CA SER A 89 -27.14 29.73 11.58
C SER A 89 -27.01 29.57 10.05
N SER A 90 -26.79 30.68 9.33
CA SER A 90 -26.12 30.63 7.99
C SER A 90 -24.74 29.95 8.07
N ILE A 91 -24.11 30.03 9.24
CA ILE A 91 -22.86 29.35 9.58
C ILE A 91 -23.05 27.82 9.58
N GLY A 92 -24.16 27.31 10.13
CA GLY A 92 -24.47 25.86 10.16
C GLY A 92 -24.63 25.27 8.76
N GLU A 93 -25.31 25.99 7.87
CA GLU A 93 -25.43 25.57 6.46
C GLU A 93 -24.10 25.59 5.71
N ALA A 94 -23.24 26.57 5.98
CA ALA A 94 -21.90 26.63 5.40
C ALA A 94 -21.04 25.43 5.87
N TRP A 95 -21.13 25.06 7.15
CA TRP A 95 -20.44 23.88 7.69
C TRP A 95 -20.91 22.57 7.06
N ILE A 96 -22.22 22.41 6.88
CA ILE A 96 -22.78 21.22 6.22
C ILE A 96 -22.30 21.13 4.78
N LYS A 97 -22.15 22.26 4.06
CA LYS A 97 -21.61 22.29 2.69
C LYS A 97 -20.14 21.89 2.62
N VAL A 98 -19.31 22.37 3.55
CA VAL A 98 -17.87 22.01 3.61
C VAL A 98 -17.68 20.55 3.97
N ILE A 99 -18.37 20.05 4.99
CA ILE A 99 -18.33 18.63 5.38
C ILE A 99 -18.81 17.74 4.23
N ARG A 100 -19.88 18.15 3.54
CA ARG A 100 -20.39 17.44 2.36
C ARG A 100 -19.40 17.46 1.19
N ALA A 101 -18.70 18.57 0.96
CA ALA A 101 -17.66 18.65 -0.08
C ALA A 101 -16.44 17.78 0.24
N ILE A 102 -15.97 17.77 1.50
CA ILE A 102 -14.87 16.90 1.95
C ILE A 102 -15.28 15.43 1.88
N LEU A 103 -16.49 15.10 2.34
CA LEU A 103 -17.05 13.76 2.20
C LEU A 103 -17.16 13.36 0.73
N HIS A 104 -17.58 14.26 -0.17
CA HIS A 104 -17.67 13.98 -1.61
C HIS A 104 -16.29 13.76 -2.24
N ILE A 105 -15.27 14.53 -1.86
CA ILE A 105 -13.88 14.32 -2.33
C ILE A 105 -13.34 12.96 -1.83
N ILE A 106 -13.61 12.62 -0.57
CA ILE A 106 -13.26 11.31 0.01
C ILE A 106 -14.05 10.19 -0.69
N PHE A 107 -15.35 10.37 -0.92
CA PHE A 107 -16.21 9.37 -1.56
C PHE A 107 -15.93 9.20 -3.06
N GLU A 108 -15.56 10.26 -3.78
CA GLU A 108 -15.11 10.16 -5.17
C GLU A 108 -13.74 9.48 -5.26
N GLY A 109 -12.81 9.78 -4.34
CA GLY A 109 -11.56 9.02 -4.21
C GLY A 109 -11.80 7.53 -3.92
N VAL A 110 -12.76 7.22 -3.04
CA VAL A 110 -13.18 5.84 -2.74
C VAL A 110 -13.92 5.21 -3.92
N GLY A 111 -14.76 5.95 -4.64
CA GLY A 111 -15.55 5.49 -5.79
C GLY A 111 -14.72 5.21 -7.05
N VAL A 112 -13.67 6.00 -7.28
CA VAL A 112 -12.63 5.69 -8.28
C VAL A 112 -11.87 4.42 -7.87
N GLY A 113 -11.59 4.28 -6.57
CA GLY A 113 -11.01 3.06 -5.99
C GLY A 113 -11.86 1.81 -6.23
N THR A 114 -13.18 1.87 -6.03
CA THR A 114 -14.07 0.70 -6.21
C THR A 114 -14.21 0.28 -7.67
N ARG A 115 -14.25 1.22 -8.61
CA ARG A 115 -14.28 0.91 -10.05
C ARG A 115 -12.95 0.33 -10.53
N PHE A 116 -11.82 0.86 -10.03
CA PHE A 116 -10.49 0.30 -10.29
C PHE A 116 -10.35 -1.12 -9.71
N LEU A 117 -10.79 -1.34 -8.47
CA LEU A 117 -10.81 -2.64 -7.80
C LEU A 117 -11.69 -3.66 -8.54
N TYR A 118 -12.85 -3.24 -9.04
CA TYR A 118 -13.73 -4.10 -9.83
C TYR A 118 -13.07 -4.53 -11.15
N ASN A 119 -12.49 -3.59 -11.89
CA ASN A 119 -11.78 -3.89 -13.14
C ASN A 119 -10.57 -4.80 -12.90
N LEU A 120 -9.82 -4.57 -11.82
CA LEU A 120 -8.70 -5.41 -11.43
C LEU A 120 -9.13 -6.84 -11.09
N LYS A 121 -10.26 -7.00 -10.38
CA LYS A 121 -10.84 -8.33 -10.11
C LYS A 121 -11.27 -9.02 -11.39
N LEU A 122 -11.89 -8.28 -12.32
CA LEU A 122 -12.35 -8.83 -13.59
C LEU A 122 -11.16 -9.30 -14.45
N THR A 123 -10.11 -8.49 -14.59
CA THR A 123 -8.91 -8.89 -15.32
C THR A 123 -8.22 -10.08 -14.68
N HIS A 124 -8.17 -10.14 -13.34
CA HIS A 124 -7.65 -11.31 -12.61
C HIS A 124 -8.48 -12.57 -12.89
N THR A 125 -9.82 -12.49 -12.87
CA THR A 125 -10.67 -13.65 -13.17
C THR A 125 -10.50 -14.15 -14.62
N PHE A 126 -10.35 -13.23 -15.57
CA PHE A 126 -10.10 -13.58 -16.96
C PHE A 126 -8.70 -14.19 -17.16
N ALA A 127 -7.67 -13.61 -16.54
CA ALA A 127 -6.32 -14.17 -16.59
C ALA A 127 -6.29 -15.59 -15.99
N ASN A 128 -7.01 -15.82 -14.89
CA ASN A 128 -7.08 -17.12 -14.25
C ASN A 128 -7.79 -18.18 -15.12
N SER A 129 -8.86 -17.82 -15.84
CA SER A 129 -9.54 -18.78 -16.73
C SER A 129 -8.66 -19.18 -17.92
N VAL A 130 -7.90 -18.25 -18.49
CA VAL A 130 -6.91 -18.54 -19.54
C VAL A 130 -5.78 -19.43 -18.99
N LEU A 131 -5.29 -19.11 -17.78
CA LEU A 131 -4.26 -19.90 -17.12
C LEU A 131 -4.72 -21.34 -16.89
N GLN A 132 -5.92 -21.54 -16.37
CA GLN A 132 -6.49 -22.88 -16.13
C GLN A 132 -6.62 -23.69 -17.42
N TYR A 133 -7.07 -23.07 -18.51
CA TYR A 133 -7.16 -23.74 -19.81
C TYR A 133 -5.78 -24.23 -20.28
N ARG A 134 -4.76 -23.37 -20.20
CA ARG A 134 -3.38 -23.72 -20.56
C ARG A 134 -2.76 -24.76 -19.63
N CYS A 135 -3.05 -24.67 -18.33
CA CYS A 135 -2.61 -25.65 -17.33
C CYS A 135 -3.18 -27.04 -17.62
N LYS A 136 -4.45 -27.12 -18.06
CA LYS A 136 -5.09 -28.37 -18.49
C LYS A 136 -4.46 -28.94 -19.77
N GLU A 137 -3.96 -28.09 -20.66
CA GLU A 137 -3.20 -28.51 -21.83
C GLU A 137 -1.82 -29.07 -21.40
N ILE A 138 -1.11 -28.35 -20.53
CA ILE A 138 0.21 -28.73 -20.00
C ILE A 138 0.19 -30.06 -19.23
N SER A 139 -0.89 -30.36 -18.52
CA SER A 139 -1.03 -31.64 -17.80
C SER A 139 -1.12 -32.86 -18.73
N THR A 140 -1.41 -32.66 -20.02
CA THR A 140 -1.45 -33.76 -21.01
C THR A 140 -0.09 -34.04 -21.65
N TYR A 141 0.90 -33.17 -21.45
CA TYR A 141 2.22 -33.31 -22.05
C TYR A 141 2.99 -34.47 -21.43
N ARG A 142 3.68 -35.22 -22.28
CA ARG A 142 4.48 -36.39 -21.89
C ARG A 142 5.98 -36.18 -22.03
N ASP A 143 6.38 -35.26 -22.91
CA ASP A 143 7.78 -35.01 -23.22
C ASP A 143 8.18 -33.55 -22.98
N ALA A 144 9.42 -33.34 -22.54
CA ALA A 144 9.97 -32.00 -22.32
C ALA A 144 10.07 -31.18 -23.61
N ARG A 145 10.11 -31.81 -24.79
CA ARG A 145 10.06 -31.10 -26.09
C ARG A 145 8.72 -30.39 -26.31
N GLN A 146 7.62 -30.99 -25.86
CA GLN A 146 6.29 -30.38 -25.97
C GLN A 146 6.19 -29.10 -25.14
N LEU A 147 6.87 -29.04 -23.99
CA LEU A 147 6.97 -27.82 -23.15
C LEU A 147 7.79 -26.69 -23.80
N VAL A 148 8.76 -27.04 -24.65
CA VAL A 148 9.57 -26.07 -25.41
C VAL A 148 8.74 -25.54 -26.58
N GLU A 149 8.13 -26.43 -27.36
CA GLU A 149 7.32 -26.11 -28.54
C GLU A 149 6.06 -25.31 -28.19
N SER A 150 5.46 -25.57 -27.03
CA SER A 150 4.31 -24.81 -26.52
C SER A 150 4.66 -23.40 -26.03
N GLY A 151 5.95 -23.07 -25.91
CA GLY A 151 6.42 -21.81 -25.32
C GLY A 151 6.24 -21.72 -23.80
N THR A 152 5.85 -22.81 -23.12
CA THR A 152 5.59 -22.82 -21.67
C THR A 152 6.85 -22.47 -20.86
N ILE A 153 8.01 -22.96 -21.28
CA ILE A 153 9.29 -22.66 -20.60
C ILE A 153 9.61 -21.16 -20.66
N SER A 154 9.42 -20.53 -21.81
CA SER A 154 9.59 -19.09 -21.98
C SER A 154 8.63 -18.31 -21.09
N ALA A 155 7.36 -18.73 -21.03
CA ALA A 155 6.35 -18.13 -20.16
C ALA A 155 6.71 -18.26 -18.67
N ILE A 156 7.26 -19.40 -18.22
CA ILE A 156 7.74 -19.57 -16.84
C ILE A 156 8.85 -18.57 -16.52
N PHE A 157 9.90 -18.49 -17.35
CA PHE A 157 11.00 -17.57 -17.09
C PHE A 157 10.58 -16.11 -17.16
N GLN A 158 9.68 -15.75 -18.09
CA GLN A 158 9.12 -14.42 -18.16
C GLN A 158 8.31 -14.08 -16.90
N ALA A 159 7.46 -15.00 -16.43
CA ALA A 159 6.70 -14.82 -15.20
C ALA A 159 7.61 -14.72 -13.95
N ILE A 160 8.73 -15.44 -13.89
CA ILE A 160 9.74 -15.30 -12.83
C ILE A 160 10.38 -13.91 -12.85
N LYS A 161 10.75 -13.42 -14.05
CA LYS A 161 11.31 -12.07 -14.25
C LYS A 161 10.32 -11.00 -13.80
N ASP A 162 9.06 -11.12 -14.20
CA ASP A 162 8.01 -10.15 -13.91
C ASP A 162 7.52 -10.24 -12.45
N GLY A 163 7.64 -11.42 -11.82
CA GLY A 163 7.28 -11.65 -10.43
C GLY A 163 5.88 -12.15 -10.20
N SER A 164 5.26 -12.73 -11.22
CA SER A 164 3.93 -13.36 -11.14
C SER A 164 4.05 -14.76 -10.54
N VAL A 165 4.28 -14.82 -9.22
CA VAL A 165 4.51 -16.05 -8.46
C VAL A 165 3.36 -17.04 -8.62
N GLU A 166 2.12 -16.55 -8.62
CA GLU A 166 0.90 -17.35 -8.73
C GLU A 166 0.83 -18.11 -10.05
N ILE A 167 1.19 -17.44 -11.15
CA ILE A 167 1.22 -18.03 -12.50
C ILE A 167 2.25 -19.16 -12.54
N VAL A 168 3.44 -18.91 -12.01
CA VAL A 168 4.51 -19.91 -11.99
C VAL A 168 4.09 -21.13 -11.16
N ILE A 169 3.52 -20.91 -9.96
CA ILE A 169 3.07 -22.01 -9.10
C ILE A 169 2.00 -22.85 -9.79
N GLU A 170 1.02 -22.24 -10.45
CA GLU A 170 -0.06 -22.99 -11.12
C GLU A 170 0.47 -23.84 -12.29
N ILE A 171 1.41 -23.30 -13.07
CA ILE A 171 2.09 -24.05 -14.14
C ILE A 171 2.90 -25.21 -13.56
N LEU A 172 3.64 -24.98 -12.46
CA LEU A 172 4.43 -26.02 -11.80
C LEU A 172 3.54 -27.14 -11.20
N LYS A 173 2.36 -26.80 -10.69
CA LYS A 173 1.37 -27.77 -10.17
C LYS A 173 0.76 -28.64 -11.27
N SER A 174 0.68 -28.12 -12.49
CA SER A 174 -0.04 -28.79 -13.59
C SER A 174 0.66 -30.05 -14.11
N ASN A 175 2.00 -30.07 -14.08
CA ASN A 175 2.78 -31.23 -14.50
C ASN A 175 4.14 -31.28 -13.75
N PRO A 176 4.13 -31.63 -12.45
CA PRO A 176 5.33 -31.57 -11.61
C PRO A 176 6.39 -32.57 -12.08
N ASP A 177 6.00 -33.80 -12.41
CA ASP A 177 6.93 -34.87 -12.77
C ASP A 177 7.77 -34.50 -13.99
N LEU A 178 7.16 -33.92 -15.02
CA LEU A 178 7.85 -33.53 -16.25
C LEU A 178 8.87 -32.40 -16.02
N ILE A 179 8.57 -31.48 -15.11
CA ILE A 179 9.42 -30.32 -14.82
C ILE A 179 10.61 -30.74 -13.93
N TRP A 180 10.39 -31.60 -12.95
CA TRP A 180 11.44 -32.04 -12.02
C TRP A 180 12.28 -33.20 -12.54
N CYS A 181 11.77 -34.03 -13.46
CA CYS A 181 12.58 -35.05 -14.14
C CYS A 181 13.68 -34.42 -15.01
N ASN A 182 13.46 -33.22 -15.54
CA ASN A 182 14.49 -32.46 -16.25
C ASN A 182 15.36 -31.67 -15.27
N LYS A 183 16.51 -32.25 -14.91
CA LYS A 183 17.48 -31.64 -13.99
C LYS A 183 17.99 -30.26 -14.43
N ASN A 184 18.11 -30.02 -15.74
CA ASN A 184 18.60 -28.74 -16.26
C ASN A 184 17.53 -27.65 -16.11
N LEU A 185 16.29 -27.97 -16.52
CA LEU A 185 15.16 -27.03 -16.42
C LEU A 185 14.86 -26.65 -14.96
N SER A 186 14.79 -27.64 -14.07
CA SER A 186 14.56 -27.41 -12.63
C SER A 186 15.68 -26.58 -11.99
N ARG A 187 16.94 -26.83 -12.34
CA ARG A 187 18.09 -26.02 -11.92
C ARG A 187 17.97 -24.58 -12.40
N GLU A 188 17.63 -24.35 -13.66
CA GLU A 188 17.47 -22.99 -14.20
C GLU A 188 16.32 -22.22 -13.56
N ILE A 189 15.18 -22.88 -13.30
CA ILE A 189 14.04 -22.27 -12.58
C ILE A 189 14.48 -21.81 -11.19
N LEU A 190 15.20 -22.65 -10.45
CA LEU A 190 15.70 -22.34 -9.11
C LEU A 190 16.73 -21.20 -9.12
N ILE A 191 17.71 -21.25 -10.02
CA ILE A 191 18.72 -20.18 -10.18
C ILE A 191 18.03 -18.86 -10.53
N SER A 192 17.06 -18.88 -11.44
CA SER A 192 16.28 -17.70 -11.81
C SER A 192 15.48 -17.16 -10.62
N ALA A 193 14.82 -18.03 -9.86
CA ALA A 193 14.10 -17.61 -8.65
C ALA A 193 15.02 -16.94 -7.62
N ILE A 194 16.25 -17.45 -7.45
CA ILE A 194 17.28 -16.83 -6.59
C ILE A 194 17.71 -15.46 -7.13
N LYS A 195 18.07 -15.39 -8.42
CA LYS A 195 18.53 -14.16 -9.09
C LYS A 195 17.50 -13.03 -9.05
N TYR A 196 16.23 -13.36 -9.21
CA TYR A 196 15.10 -12.41 -9.20
C TYR A 196 14.45 -12.23 -7.81
N ARG A 197 15.01 -12.82 -6.74
CA ARG A 197 14.51 -12.70 -5.36
C ARG A 197 13.05 -13.12 -5.19
N ARG A 198 12.64 -14.21 -5.86
CA ARG A 198 11.25 -14.72 -5.83
C ARG A 198 11.05 -15.75 -4.72
N GLY A 199 10.89 -15.27 -3.49
CA GLY A 199 10.73 -16.09 -2.28
C GLY A 199 9.59 -17.10 -2.33
N GLY A 200 8.41 -16.71 -2.81
CA GLY A 200 7.26 -17.61 -2.89
C GLY A 200 7.47 -18.80 -3.85
N ILE A 201 8.22 -18.62 -4.93
CA ILE A 201 8.56 -19.71 -5.87
C ILE A 201 9.53 -20.69 -5.20
N LEU A 202 10.61 -20.17 -4.59
CA LEU A 202 11.55 -20.98 -3.82
C LEU A 202 10.84 -21.75 -2.70
N GLY A 203 9.93 -21.08 -2.01
CA GLY A 203 9.06 -21.67 -1.01
C GLY A 203 8.26 -22.87 -1.47
N PHE A 204 7.56 -22.70 -2.58
CA PHE A 204 6.79 -23.77 -3.19
C PHE A 204 7.70 -24.94 -3.63
N VAL A 205 8.81 -24.66 -4.30
CA VAL A 205 9.74 -25.68 -4.79
C VAL A 205 10.38 -26.48 -3.67
N LEU A 206 10.75 -25.82 -2.56
CA LEU A 206 11.40 -26.47 -1.41
C LEU A 206 10.49 -27.48 -0.67
N ARG A 207 9.17 -27.44 -0.91
CA ARG A 207 8.23 -28.44 -0.39
C ARG A 207 8.19 -29.72 -1.21
N LEU A 208 8.62 -29.65 -2.46
CA LEU A 208 8.70 -30.82 -3.34
C LEU A 208 10.01 -31.53 -3.04
N ASP A 209 9.98 -32.83 -2.78
CA ASP A 209 11.19 -33.59 -2.41
C ASP A 209 12.28 -33.49 -3.49
N GLU A 210 11.91 -33.63 -4.76
CA GLU A 210 12.84 -33.46 -5.89
C GLU A 210 13.32 -32.00 -6.04
N GLY A 211 12.45 -31.03 -5.75
CA GLY A 211 12.81 -29.61 -5.73
C GLY A 211 13.86 -29.28 -4.66
N LYS A 212 13.68 -29.84 -3.45
CA LYS A 212 14.63 -29.70 -2.34
C LYS A 212 15.97 -30.39 -2.64
N LYS A 213 15.95 -31.61 -3.19
CA LYS A 213 17.19 -32.30 -3.61
C LYS A 213 17.95 -31.49 -4.67
N THR A 214 17.24 -31.02 -5.69
CA THR A 214 17.81 -30.19 -6.75
C THR A 214 18.42 -28.92 -6.17
N PHE A 215 17.68 -28.22 -5.30
CA PHE A 215 18.13 -27.02 -4.61
C PHE A 215 19.43 -27.26 -3.82
N LEU A 216 19.52 -28.32 -3.02
CA LEU A 216 20.75 -28.62 -2.27
C LEU A 216 21.93 -28.98 -3.19
N SER A 217 21.67 -29.60 -4.34
CA SER A 217 22.70 -29.96 -5.32
C SER A 217 23.19 -28.80 -6.21
N LEU A 218 22.59 -27.60 -6.10
CA LEU A 218 22.96 -26.46 -6.93
C LEU A 218 24.39 -26.00 -6.65
N THR A 219 25.22 -26.09 -7.68
CA THR A 219 26.57 -25.54 -7.73
C THR A 219 26.79 -24.85 -9.07
N ASP A 220 27.41 -23.68 -9.06
CA ASP A 220 27.81 -22.96 -10.27
C ASP A 220 29.13 -23.50 -10.85
N GLU A 221 29.49 -23.08 -12.07
CA GLU A 221 30.78 -23.40 -12.69
C GLU A 221 31.98 -22.88 -11.86
N ASP A 222 31.77 -21.76 -11.16
CA ASP A 222 32.71 -21.16 -10.20
C ASP A 222 32.87 -21.95 -8.87
N GLY A 223 32.20 -23.10 -8.74
CA GLY A 223 32.10 -23.83 -7.46
C GLY A 223 31.29 -23.09 -6.40
N ASN A 224 30.51 -22.06 -6.79
CA ASN A 224 29.61 -21.35 -5.90
C ASN A 224 28.45 -22.26 -5.51
N ASN A 225 28.29 -22.52 -4.22
CA ASN A 225 27.09 -23.18 -3.70
C ASN A 225 25.88 -22.22 -3.73
N VAL A 226 24.69 -22.72 -3.40
CA VAL A 226 23.44 -21.93 -3.31
C VAL A 226 23.61 -20.61 -2.56
N LEU A 227 24.28 -20.62 -1.42
CA LEU A 227 24.40 -19.43 -0.57
C LEU A 227 25.33 -18.37 -1.20
N HIS A 228 26.35 -18.79 -1.96
CA HIS A 228 27.14 -17.87 -2.79
C HIS A 228 26.30 -17.26 -3.92
N LEU A 229 25.41 -18.04 -4.55
CA LEU A 229 24.51 -17.51 -5.58
C LEU A 229 23.52 -16.49 -5.01
N VAL A 230 23.04 -16.72 -3.80
CA VAL A 230 22.20 -15.77 -3.05
C VAL A 230 22.99 -14.51 -2.67
N ALA A 231 24.29 -14.63 -2.45
CA ALA A 231 25.17 -13.52 -2.08
C ALA A 231 25.45 -12.54 -3.23
N LYS A 232 25.34 -12.98 -4.48
CA LYS A 232 25.50 -12.12 -5.67
C LYS A 232 24.35 -11.13 -5.78
N LEU A 233 24.62 -9.93 -6.32
CA LEU A 233 23.59 -8.92 -6.56
C LEU A 233 22.47 -9.45 -7.48
N PRO A 234 21.23 -8.99 -7.31
CA PRO A 234 20.11 -9.41 -8.15
C PRO A 234 20.24 -8.83 -9.57
N ASP A 235 19.98 -9.67 -10.59
CA ASP A 235 20.03 -9.27 -12.01
C ASP A 235 18.96 -8.23 -12.37
N SER A 236 17.88 -8.17 -11.58
CA SER A 236 16.80 -7.22 -11.78
C SER A 236 17.08 -5.89 -11.10
N ARG A 237 17.08 -4.81 -11.89
CA ARG A 237 17.03 -3.41 -11.41
C ARG A 237 15.67 -3.00 -10.82
N ILE A 238 14.86 -3.96 -10.35
CA ILE A 238 13.53 -3.70 -9.77
C ILE A 238 13.64 -2.72 -8.59
N TYR A 239 14.82 -2.62 -7.97
CA TYR A 239 15.12 -1.67 -6.92
C TYR A 239 15.58 -0.33 -7.50
N VAL A 240 14.65 0.38 -8.15
CA VAL A 240 14.73 1.85 -8.23
C VAL A 240 14.41 2.38 -6.83
N THR A 241 15.28 2.12 -5.86
CA THR A 241 14.96 2.41 -4.45
C THR A 241 15.40 3.82 -4.13
N LEU A 242 14.41 4.68 -3.85
CA LEU A 242 14.57 5.95 -3.13
C LEU A 242 15.35 5.82 -1.79
N PHE A 243 15.62 4.59 -1.32
CA PHE A 243 16.14 4.27 0.01
C PHE A 243 17.18 3.13 -0.01
N PRO A 244 18.48 3.42 -0.24
CA PRO A 244 19.53 2.40 -0.34
C PRO A 244 19.72 1.54 0.93
N ALA A 245 19.51 2.12 2.12
CA ALA A 245 19.58 1.37 3.38
C ALA A 245 18.53 0.26 3.48
N TRP A 246 17.35 0.50 2.90
CA TRP A 246 16.27 -0.49 2.86
C TRP A 246 16.57 -1.64 1.91
N PHE A 247 17.14 -1.33 0.75
CA PHE A 247 17.59 -2.33 -0.20
C PHE A 247 18.59 -3.29 0.46
N LEU A 248 19.62 -2.75 1.10
CA LEU A 248 20.64 -3.53 1.79
C LEU A 248 20.04 -4.42 2.90
N GLN A 249 19.12 -3.89 3.71
CA GLN A 249 18.46 -4.67 4.76
C GLN A 249 17.76 -5.91 4.19
N ARG A 250 17.04 -5.75 3.09
CA ARG A 250 16.27 -6.83 2.50
C ARG A 250 17.14 -7.88 1.84
N GLU A 251 18.27 -7.50 1.24
CA GLU A 251 19.25 -8.47 0.72
C GLU A 251 19.83 -9.33 1.85
N VAL A 252 19.88 -8.80 3.07
CA VAL A 252 20.45 -9.47 4.23
C VAL A 252 19.45 -10.41 4.86
N GLU A 253 18.20 -9.96 4.97
CA GLU A 253 17.09 -10.82 5.35
C GLU A 253 16.94 -11.98 4.36
N TRP A 254 17.09 -11.72 3.06
CA TRP A 254 17.10 -12.75 2.03
C TRP A 254 18.25 -13.75 2.21
N PHE A 255 19.47 -13.25 2.41
CA PHE A 255 20.64 -14.07 2.64
C PHE A 255 20.52 -14.93 3.90
N GLU A 256 20.03 -14.35 5.01
CA GLU A 256 19.83 -15.06 6.27
C GLU A 256 18.66 -16.06 6.20
N ALA A 257 17.56 -15.70 5.54
CA ALA A 257 16.42 -16.59 5.35
C ALA A 257 16.82 -17.83 4.56
N VAL A 258 17.48 -17.68 3.42
CA VAL A 258 17.96 -18.84 2.63
C VAL A 258 19.06 -19.60 3.38
N GLY A 259 19.96 -18.89 4.05
CA GLY A 259 21.02 -19.49 4.87
C GLY A 259 20.48 -20.35 6.01
N SER A 260 19.32 -20.00 6.58
CA SER A 260 18.66 -20.78 7.64
C SER A 260 18.08 -22.11 7.17
N LEU A 261 17.79 -22.25 5.87
CA LEU A 261 17.29 -23.48 5.26
C LEU A 261 18.42 -24.45 4.91
N LEU A 262 19.66 -23.94 4.89
CA LEU A 262 20.84 -24.69 4.50
C LEU A 262 21.60 -25.17 5.74
N PRO A 263 22.17 -26.38 5.68
CA PRO A 263 23.05 -26.84 6.73
C PRO A 263 24.30 -25.97 6.88
N TYR A 264 24.89 -25.99 8.07
CA TYR A 264 26.01 -25.11 8.44
C TYR A 264 27.19 -25.16 7.46
N TRP A 265 27.51 -26.31 6.87
CA TRP A 265 28.65 -26.44 5.94
C TRP A 265 28.51 -25.57 4.69
N TYR A 266 27.30 -25.20 4.24
CA TYR A 266 27.11 -24.26 3.13
C TYR A 266 27.59 -22.85 3.47
N GLN A 267 27.57 -22.47 4.75
CA GLN A 267 27.97 -21.14 5.22
C GLN A 267 29.50 -20.98 5.27
N VAL A 268 30.22 -22.08 5.46
CA VAL A 268 31.69 -22.10 5.60
C VAL A 268 32.40 -22.61 4.34
N ALA A 269 31.68 -23.33 3.48
CA ALA A 269 32.19 -23.80 2.20
C ALA A 269 32.79 -22.66 1.39
N LYS A 270 33.93 -22.92 0.76
CA LYS A 270 34.62 -21.96 -0.08
C LYS A 270 34.38 -22.28 -1.55
N ASN A 271 34.20 -21.25 -2.36
CA ASN A 271 34.18 -21.38 -3.82
C ASN A 271 35.60 -21.64 -4.39
N LEU A 272 35.72 -21.77 -5.71
CA LEU A 272 37.02 -22.00 -6.37
C LEU A 272 38.02 -20.84 -6.15
N TYR A 273 37.52 -19.65 -5.81
CA TYR A 273 38.32 -18.47 -5.47
C TYR A 273 38.70 -18.41 -3.98
N GLY A 274 38.35 -19.42 -3.18
CA GLY A 274 38.68 -19.50 -1.76
C GLY A 274 37.82 -18.61 -0.86
N GLN A 275 36.73 -18.04 -1.38
CA GLN A 275 35.84 -17.13 -0.67
C GLN A 275 34.65 -17.87 -0.06
N THR A 276 34.19 -17.41 1.09
CA THR A 276 32.94 -17.87 1.73
C THR A 276 31.73 -17.08 1.19
N PRO A 277 30.48 -17.58 1.35
CA PRO A 277 29.29 -16.85 0.92
C PRO A 277 29.18 -15.46 1.54
N THR A 278 29.56 -15.32 2.82
CA THR A 278 29.57 -14.03 3.52
C THR A 278 30.57 -13.06 2.92
N GLN A 279 31.77 -13.54 2.55
CA GLN A 279 32.78 -12.70 1.88
C GLN A 279 32.32 -12.25 0.50
N VAL A 280 31.66 -13.12 -0.27
CA VAL A 280 31.05 -12.74 -1.55
C VAL A 280 29.95 -11.70 -1.33
N PHE A 281 29.07 -11.90 -0.34
CA PHE A 281 28.00 -10.95 -0.03
C PHE A 281 28.57 -9.56 0.30
N ASP A 282 29.59 -9.52 1.15
CA ASP A 282 30.26 -8.29 1.54
C ASP A 282 30.93 -7.59 0.35
N GLY A 283 31.61 -8.33 -0.52
CA GLY A 283 32.22 -7.79 -1.73
C GLY A 283 31.19 -7.16 -2.67
N GLU A 284 30.17 -7.93 -3.04
CA GLU A 284 29.12 -7.53 -3.99
C GLU A 284 28.30 -6.31 -3.51
N HIS A 285 28.01 -6.23 -2.20
CA HIS A 285 27.19 -5.16 -1.64
C HIS A 285 28.02 -3.98 -1.08
N GLN A 286 29.32 -3.91 -1.35
CA GLN A 286 30.18 -2.85 -0.80
C GLN A 286 29.76 -1.44 -1.24
N GLN A 287 29.41 -1.26 -2.52
CA GLN A 287 28.97 0.04 -3.04
C GLN A 287 27.64 0.47 -2.40
N TRP A 288 26.65 -0.43 -2.38
CA TRP A 288 25.36 -0.18 -1.75
C TRP A 288 25.47 0.15 -0.26
N ARG A 289 26.45 -0.43 0.45
CA ARG A 289 26.74 -0.07 1.85
C ARG A 289 27.21 1.37 1.99
N LYS A 290 28.05 1.86 1.08
CA LYS A 290 28.51 3.26 1.08
C LYS A 290 27.34 4.20 0.80
N GLU A 291 26.56 3.92 -0.24
CA GLU A 291 25.39 4.72 -0.62
C GLU A 291 24.33 4.73 0.50
N ALA A 292 24.08 3.60 1.16
CA ALA A 292 23.18 3.50 2.31
C ALA A 292 23.62 4.35 3.50
N ASN A 293 24.92 4.31 3.83
CA ASN A 293 25.47 5.09 4.94
C ASN A 293 25.40 6.60 4.64
N GLU A 294 25.77 7.00 3.43
CA GLU A 294 25.69 8.39 2.99
C GLU A 294 24.25 8.90 2.95
N TRP A 295 23.34 8.13 2.36
CA TRP A 295 21.92 8.45 2.34
C TRP A 295 21.35 8.61 3.76
N ALA A 296 21.70 7.72 4.68
CA ALA A 296 21.22 7.78 6.07
C ALA A 296 21.73 9.02 6.80
N LYS A 297 23.02 9.37 6.62
CA LYS A 297 23.60 10.60 7.19
C LYS A 297 22.96 11.86 6.62
N ASN A 298 22.80 11.93 5.31
CA ASN A 298 22.16 13.08 4.65
C ASN A 298 20.70 13.24 5.06
N SER A 299 19.97 12.13 5.18
CA SER A 299 18.58 12.11 5.66
C SER A 299 18.48 12.52 7.11
N ALA A 300 19.33 11.98 7.99
CA ALA A 300 19.36 12.35 9.40
C ALA A 300 19.70 13.83 9.61
N ASN A 301 20.63 14.40 8.82
CA ASN A 301 20.97 15.83 8.87
C ASN A 301 19.77 16.72 8.51
N SER A 302 18.94 16.29 7.57
CA SER A 302 17.74 17.03 7.19
C SER A 302 16.64 16.90 8.25
N TYR A 303 16.44 15.70 8.80
CA TYR A 303 15.36 15.44 9.74
C TYR A 303 15.63 15.87 11.18
N ILE A 304 16.88 15.94 11.63
CA ILE A 304 17.23 16.35 13.01
C ILE A 304 16.84 17.79 13.32
N LEU A 305 16.74 18.66 12.31
CA LEU A 305 16.35 20.06 12.49
C LEU A 305 14.92 20.21 13.04
N VAL A 306 14.00 19.32 12.64
CA VAL A 306 12.59 19.37 13.06
C VAL A 306 12.42 19.08 14.56
N PRO A 307 12.92 17.97 15.15
CA PRO A 307 12.82 17.73 16.58
C PRO A 307 13.59 18.77 17.40
N VAL A 308 14.73 19.29 16.92
CA VAL A 308 15.44 20.39 17.60
C VAL A 308 14.56 21.63 17.72
N LEU A 309 13.88 22.00 16.63
CA LEU A 309 12.94 23.12 16.62
C LEU A 309 11.74 22.85 17.54
N LEU A 310 11.17 21.64 17.51
CA LEU A 310 10.06 21.24 18.39
C LEU A 310 10.44 21.32 19.86
N VAL A 311 11.60 20.77 20.26
CA VAL A 311 12.09 20.88 21.64
C VAL A 311 12.17 22.34 22.07
N THR A 312 12.70 23.22 21.20
CA THR A 312 12.83 24.65 21.50
C THR A 312 11.47 25.33 21.68
N ILE A 313 10.52 25.08 20.77
CA ILE A 313 9.19 25.71 20.81
C ILE A 313 8.37 25.21 22.00
N MET A 314 8.37 23.89 22.26
CA MET A 314 7.62 23.31 23.39
C MET A 314 8.23 23.72 24.73
N PHE A 315 9.56 23.73 24.84
CA PHE A 315 10.23 24.21 26.05
C PHE A 315 9.87 25.67 26.36
N ALA A 316 9.82 26.53 25.34
CA ALA A 316 9.38 27.92 25.51
C ALA A 316 7.90 28.00 25.93
N ALA A 317 7.03 27.17 25.33
CA ALA A 317 5.59 27.13 25.62
C ALA A 317 5.29 26.77 27.08
N LEU A 318 6.15 25.98 27.73
CA LEU A 318 6.05 25.65 29.15
C LEU A 318 6.22 26.87 30.07
N PHE A 319 7.03 27.86 29.67
CA PHE A 319 7.21 29.10 30.45
C PHE A 319 6.23 30.19 30.06
N THR A 320 5.78 30.19 28.80
CA THR A 320 4.78 31.14 28.28
C THR A 320 3.39 30.50 28.23
N VAL A 321 2.92 30.02 29.40
CA VAL A 321 1.68 29.25 29.47
C VAL A 321 0.44 30.08 29.07
N PRO A 322 -0.55 29.47 28.41
CA PRO A 322 -1.79 30.14 28.05
C PRO A 322 -2.55 30.58 29.31
N GLY A 323 -2.93 31.86 29.37
CA GLY A 323 -3.56 32.49 30.53
C GLY A 323 -2.59 33.13 31.53
N GLY A 324 -1.29 32.96 31.34
CA GLY A 324 -0.25 33.62 32.13
C GLY A 324 -0.04 33.04 33.53
N ASN A 325 1.01 33.57 34.18
CA ASN A 325 1.38 33.23 35.55
C ASN A 325 0.97 34.36 36.50
N ASN A 326 0.65 34.00 37.73
CA ASN A 326 0.43 34.98 38.78
C ASN A 326 1.76 35.68 39.11
N GLN A 327 1.78 37.01 39.10
CA GLN A 327 3.01 37.82 39.23
C GLN A 327 3.67 37.69 40.61
N GLU A 328 2.91 37.35 41.65
CA GLU A 328 3.43 37.23 43.02
C GLU A 328 3.93 35.82 43.37
N THR A 329 3.33 34.78 42.79
CA THR A 329 3.61 33.38 43.15
C THR A 329 4.27 32.58 42.03
N GLY A 330 4.25 33.07 40.78
CA GLY A 330 4.77 32.37 39.60
C GLY A 330 3.89 31.19 39.13
N ILE A 331 2.81 30.87 39.85
CA ILE A 331 1.95 29.72 39.56
C ILE A 331 1.01 30.06 38.38
N PRO A 332 0.77 29.13 37.43
CA PRO A 332 -0.18 29.33 36.35
C PRO A 332 -1.60 29.61 36.86
N ILE A 333 -2.22 30.68 36.37
CA ILE A 333 -3.54 31.15 36.85
C ILE A 333 -4.63 30.10 36.56
N LEU A 334 -4.48 29.35 35.47
CA LEU A 334 -5.45 28.38 34.98
C LEU A 334 -5.18 26.93 35.41
N LEU A 335 -4.28 26.71 36.38
CA LEU A 335 -3.85 25.38 36.82
C LEU A 335 -5.03 24.45 37.13
N HIS A 336 -6.11 24.97 37.72
CA HIS A 336 -7.27 24.18 38.15
C HIS A 336 -8.22 23.76 37.01
N ARG A 337 -7.99 24.21 35.77
CA ARG A 337 -8.84 23.84 34.63
C ARG A 337 -8.35 22.55 33.98
N LYS A 338 -9.27 21.62 33.73
CA LYS A 338 -8.96 20.34 33.05
C LYS A 338 -8.25 20.50 31.70
N LEU A 339 -8.62 21.52 30.92
CA LEU A 339 -8.00 21.82 29.62
C LEU A 339 -6.53 22.27 29.76
N PHE A 340 -6.20 22.97 30.85
CA PHE A 340 -4.82 23.40 31.12
C PHE A 340 -3.92 22.22 31.47
N PHE A 341 -4.42 21.27 32.28
CA PHE A 341 -3.71 20.01 32.52
C PHE A 341 -3.51 19.21 31.23
N GLY A 342 -4.52 19.16 30.34
CA GLY A 342 -4.39 18.54 29.02
C GLY A 342 -3.29 19.17 28.16
N PHE A 343 -3.22 20.51 28.14
CA PHE A 343 -2.12 21.25 27.50
C PHE A 343 -0.75 20.84 28.07
N LEU A 344 -0.58 20.85 29.39
CA LEU A 344 0.69 20.55 30.05
C LEU A 344 1.17 19.11 29.74
N ILE A 345 0.25 18.13 29.80
CA ILE A 345 0.58 16.73 29.49
C ILE A 345 1.02 16.59 28.04
N CYS A 346 0.27 17.16 27.09
CA CYS A 346 0.62 17.10 25.68
C CYS A 346 1.96 17.77 25.37
N ASP A 347 2.25 18.91 26.00
CA ASP A 347 3.52 19.63 25.85
C ASP A 347 4.71 18.80 26.34
N VAL A 348 4.62 18.23 27.56
CA VAL A 348 5.69 17.37 28.11
C VAL A 348 5.90 16.11 27.26
N VAL A 349 4.82 15.45 26.82
CA VAL A 349 4.92 14.28 25.94
C VAL A 349 5.58 14.65 24.61
N SER A 350 5.20 15.79 24.03
CA SER A 350 5.82 16.31 22.80
C SER A 350 7.31 16.54 22.97
N LEU A 351 7.73 17.15 24.09
CA LEU A 351 9.13 17.46 24.37
C LEU A 351 9.98 16.20 24.60
N LEU A 352 9.48 15.23 25.37
CA LEU A 352 10.18 13.96 25.63
C LEU A 352 10.33 13.14 24.34
N THR A 353 9.28 13.06 23.53
CA THR A 353 9.30 12.33 22.25
C THR A 353 10.18 13.03 21.19
N ALA A 354 10.17 14.36 21.13
CA ALA A 354 11.10 15.12 20.28
C ALA A 354 12.56 14.94 20.71
N SER A 355 12.85 15.03 22.01
CA SER A 355 14.21 14.88 22.55
C SER A 355 14.79 13.48 22.29
N THR A 356 13.97 12.44 22.45
CA THR A 356 14.37 11.07 22.14
C THR A 356 14.56 10.84 20.64
N SER A 357 13.70 11.42 19.79
CA SER A 357 13.88 11.42 18.33
C SER A 357 15.19 12.12 17.91
N MET A 358 15.47 13.30 18.46
CA MET A 358 16.71 14.04 18.24
C MET A 358 17.94 13.21 18.59
N LEU A 359 17.95 12.56 19.77
CA LEU A 359 19.07 11.71 20.19
C LEU A 359 19.27 10.54 19.22
N LYS A 360 18.19 9.92 18.73
CA LYS A 360 18.28 8.85 17.73
C LYS A 360 18.87 9.34 16.40
N PHE A 361 18.46 10.50 15.90
CA PHE A 361 19.10 11.08 14.72
C PHE A 361 20.57 11.43 14.96
N LEU A 362 20.92 11.94 16.15
CA LEU A 362 22.31 12.22 16.51
C LEU A 362 23.15 10.94 16.57
N THR A 363 22.60 9.84 17.09
CA THR A 363 23.30 8.53 17.06
C THR A 363 23.54 8.04 15.64
N ILE A 364 22.63 8.34 14.69
CA ILE A 364 22.83 8.00 13.27
C ILE A 364 23.92 8.86 12.64
N LEU A 365 24.00 10.14 12.98
CA LEU A 365 25.01 11.06 12.46
C LEU A 365 26.42 10.79 12.99
N THR A 366 26.52 10.49 14.29
CA THR A 366 27.79 10.24 14.99
C THR A 366 28.25 8.79 14.88
N GLY A 367 27.35 7.87 14.55
CA GLY A 367 27.65 6.47 14.38
C GLY A 367 28.55 6.20 13.17
N SER A 368 29.79 5.81 13.43
CA SER A 368 30.60 5.05 12.46
C SER A 368 30.09 3.61 12.45
N TYR A 369 28.97 3.37 11.76
CA TYR A 369 28.38 2.04 11.69
C TYR A 369 29.36 1.03 11.06
N GLY A 370 29.72 0.01 11.81
CA GLY A 370 30.42 -1.16 11.27
C GLY A 370 29.53 -1.91 10.25
N PRO A 371 30.13 -2.73 9.38
CA PRO A 371 29.41 -3.38 8.27
C PRO A 371 28.24 -4.28 8.71
N VAL A 372 28.29 -4.82 9.94
CA VAL A 372 27.23 -5.66 10.50
C VAL A 372 26.11 -4.83 11.16
N ASP A 373 26.47 -3.77 11.88
CA ASP A 373 25.50 -2.92 12.60
C ASP A 373 24.72 -1.98 11.68
N LEU A 374 25.37 -1.49 10.61
CA LEU A 374 24.73 -0.71 9.53
C LEU A 374 23.53 -1.47 8.94
N ARG A 375 23.65 -2.78 8.91
CA ARG A 375 22.81 -3.65 8.09
C ARG A 375 21.50 -4.05 8.77
N LYS A 376 21.55 -4.30 10.07
CA LYS A 376 20.41 -4.78 10.85
C LYS A 376 19.73 -3.68 11.67
N ASN A 377 20.50 -2.73 12.19
CA ASN A 377 20.00 -1.80 13.20
C ASN A 377 19.64 -0.43 12.62
N LEU A 378 20.33 0.03 11.57
CA LEU A 378 20.16 1.37 11.00
C LEU A 378 18.72 1.69 10.54
N PRO A 379 18.07 0.91 9.65
CA PRO A 379 16.72 1.22 9.17
C PRO A 379 15.68 1.17 10.29
N ALA A 380 15.82 0.22 11.23
CA ALA A 380 14.94 0.14 12.40
C ALA A 380 15.10 1.35 13.33
N GLN A 381 16.33 1.80 13.56
CA GLN A 381 16.62 3.01 14.34
C GLN A 381 16.04 4.26 13.66
N LEU A 382 16.19 4.39 12.35
CA LEU A 382 15.65 5.50 11.57
C LEU A 382 14.12 5.54 11.64
N MET A 383 13.45 4.40 11.45
CA MET A 383 11.99 4.29 11.56
C MET A 383 11.49 4.64 12.95
N PHE A 384 12.18 4.17 13.99
CA PHE A 384 11.83 4.50 15.37
C PHE A 384 11.98 6.00 15.66
N ALA A 385 13.04 6.64 15.15
CA ALA A 385 13.25 8.09 15.27
C ALA A 385 12.13 8.89 14.60
N ILE A 386 11.74 8.51 13.38
CA ILE A 386 10.66 9.15 12.62
C ILE A 386 9.31 8.94 13.31
N LEU A 387 9.03 7.76 13.86
CA LEU A 387 7.79 7.48 14.58
C LEU A 387 7.64 8.40 15.79
N LEU A 388 8.70 8.54 16.61
CA LEU A 388 8.70 9.45 17.74
C LEU A 388 8.50 10.91 17.32
N LEU A 389 9.07 11.32 16.18
CA LEU A 389 8.88 12.66 15.62
C LEU A 389 7.41 12.92 15.23
N ILE A 390 6.74 11.94 14.61
CA ILE A 390 5.32 12.05 14.25
C ILE A 390 4.45 12.16 15.51
N ILE A 391 4.75 11.38 16.55
CA ILE A 391 4.05 11.45 17.84
C ILE A 391 4.24 12.83 18.48
N SER A 392 5.45 13.40 18.43
CA SER A 392 5.72 14.75 18.92
C SER A 392 4.91 15.81 18.16
N ILE A 393 4.90 15.78 16.83
CA ILE A 393 4.12 16.73 16.02
C ILE A 393 2.62 16.62 16.33
N ALA A 394 2.09 15.41 16.47
CA ALA A 394 0.69 15.20 16.80
C ALA A 394 0.34 15.76 18.19
N THR A 395 1.15 15.46 19.20
CA THR A 395 0.94 15.94 20.58
C THR A 395 1.11 17.45 20.70
N MET A 396 2.04 18.06 19.96
CA MET A 396 2.15 19.52 19.82
C MET A 396 0.85 20.14 19.27
N LEU A 397 0.26 19.57 18.21
CA LEU A 397 -0.98 20.10 17.64
C LEU A 397 -2.15 20.04 18.63
N PHE A 398 -2.21 19.00 19.46
CA PHE A 398 -3.18 18.92 20.56
C PHE A 398 -2.92 19.97 21.63
N ALA A 399 -1.65 20.18 22.05
CA ALA A 399 -1.28 21.22 23.00
C ALA A 399 -1.70 22.61 22.49
N PHE A 400 -1.39 22.91 21.23
CA PHE A 400 -1.82 24.15 20.58
C PHE A 400 -3.35 24.30 20.53
N GLY A 401 -4.08 23.24 20.22
CA GLY A 401 -5.54 23.21 20.28
C GLY A 401 -6.08 23.55 21.68
N PHE A 402 -5.53 22.94 22.73
CA PHE A 402 -5.90 23.26 24.12
C PHE A 402 -5.60 24.72 24.46
N ALA A 403 -4.40 25.22 24.13
CA ALA A 403 -4.00 26.60 24.38
C ALA A 403 -4.96 27.61 23.70
N LEU A 404 -5.32 27.37 22.45
CA LEU A 404 -6.27 28.20 21.71
C LEU A 404 -7.68 28.17 22.33
N THR A 405 -8.18 26.99 22.74
CA THR A 405 -9.50 26.91 23.41
C THR A 405 -9.54 27.64 24.74
N ILE A 406 -8.40 27.76 25.42
CA ILE A 406 -8.25 28.49 26.67
C ILE A 406 -8.24 30.00 26.43
N MET A 407 -7.52 30.48 25.39
CA MET A 407 -7.37 31.91 25.10
C MET A 407 -8.58 32.53 24.39
N LEU A 408 -9.30 31.77 23.54
CA LEU A 408 -10.38 32.32 22.73
C LEU A 408 -11.72 32.39 23.51
N PRO A 409 -12.50 33.48 23.37
CA PRO A 409 -13.81 33.58 23.98
C PRO A 409 -14.78 32.56 23.35
N LYS A 410 -15.81 32.14 24.10
CA LYS A 410 -16.78 31.08 23.71
C LYS A 410 -17.38 31.21 22.30
N LYS A 411 -17.45 32.43 21.75
CA LYS A 411 -17.96 32.68 20.38
C LYS A 411 -17.05 32.14 19.26
N TRP A 412 -15.74 31.99 19.50
CA TRP A 412 -14.75 31.55 18.51
C TRP A 412 -14.21 30.14 18.77
N LEU A 413 -14.89 29.37 19.64
CA LEU A 413 -14.45 28.04 20.07
C LEU A 413 -14.39 27.00 18.94
N GLY A 414 -15.01 27.27 17.78
CA GLY A 414 -14.90 26.42 16.59
C GLY A 414 -13.53 26.50 15.90
N LEU A 415 -12.85 27.65 15.95
CA LEU A 415 -11.58 27.89 15.24
C LEU A 415 -10.42 26.96 15.69
N PRO A 416 -10.17 26.75 17.00
CA PRO A 416 -9.15 25.80 17.48
C PRO A 416 -9.44 24.37 17.03
N VAL A 417 -10.71 23.97 17.04
CA VAL A 417 -11.15 22.64 16.64
C VAL A 417 -10.91 22.45 15.15
N ILE A 418 -11.20 23.46 14.32
CA ILE A 418 -10.93 23.43 12.88
C ILE A 418 -9.44 23.32 12.58
N ILE A 419 -8.59 24.10 13.26
CA ILE A 419 -7.14 24.06 13.05
C ILE A 419 -6.55 22.71 13.50
N ALA A 420 -7.02 22.15 14.62
CA ALA A 420 -6.62 20.83 15.07
C ALA A 420 -7.04 19.74 14.06
N TYR A 421 -8.26 19.79 13.53
CA TYR A 421 -8.76 18.86 12.52
C TYR A 421 -8.08 19.02 11.14
N LEU A 422 -7.72 20.25 10.76
CA LEU A 422 -7.07 20.55 9.47
C LEU A 422 -5.55 20.33 9.52
N GLY A 423 -4.93 20.43 10.70
CA GLY A 423 -3.52 20.12 10.93
C GLY A 423 -3.25 18.62 11.08
N PHE A 424 -4.22 17.84 11.57
CA PHE A 424 -4.15 16.38 11.71
C PHE A 424 -3.86 15.58 10.43
N PRO A 425 -4.42 15.92 9.24
CA PRO A 425 -4.13 15.18 8.01
C PRO A 425 -2.64 15.18 7.65
N ILE A 426 -1.83 16.16 8.05
CA ILE A 426 -0.41 16.22 7.67
C ILE A 426 0.42 15.11 8.35
N PRO A 427 0.47 14.99 9.70
CA PRO A 427 1.13 13.86 10.36
C PRO A 427 0.42 12.54 10.08
N LEU A 428 -0.90 12.52 9.84
CA LEU A 428 -1.61 11.30 9.43
C LEU A 428 -1.21 10.83 8.02
N LEU A 429 -1.03 11.75 7.07
CA LEU A 429 -0.56 11.43 5.71
C LEU A 429 0.90 11.00 5.72
N LEU A 430 1.75 11.65 6.52
CA LEU A 430 3.13 11.23 6.74
C LEU A 430 3.18 9.84 7.37
N TYR A 431 2.36 9.60 8.40
CA TYR A 431 2.21 8.28 9.01
C TYR A 431 1.69 7.25 8.01
N TRP A 432 0.66 7.56 7.22
CA TRP A 432 0.09 6.65 6.22
C TRP A 432 1.07 6.33 5.09
N ARG A 433 1.87 7.31 4.66
CA ARG A 433 2.96 7.11 3.68
C ARG A 433 4.06 6.21 4.24
N MET A 434 4.32 6.30 5.54
CA MET A 434 5.32 5.51 6.27
C MET A 434 4.76 4.17 6.78
N LEU A 435 3.45 4.01 6.88
CA LEU A 435 2.76 2.81 7.38
C LEU A 435 3.06 1.57 6.54
N PRO A 436 3.06 1.58 5.20
CA PRO A 436 3.50 0.42 4.43
C PRO A 436 4.97 0.10 4.72
N LEU A 437 5.85 1.11 4.83
CA LEU A 437 7.25 0.89 5.23
C LEU A 437 7.39 0.31 6.64
N ALA A 438 6.63 0.81 7.62
CA ALA A 438 6.66 0.37 9.01
C ALA A 438 6.01 -1.01 9.20
N LEU A 439 4.92 -1.28 8.48
CA LEU A 439 4.28 -2.59 8.44
C LEU A 439 5.16 -3.59 7.71
N ASP A 440 5.89 -3.20 6.67
CA ASP A 440 6.91 -4.04 6.08
C ASP A 440 7.98 -4.36 7.14
N VAL A 441 8.55 -3.38 7.86
CA VAL A 441 9.50 -3.66 8.97
C VAL A 441 8.90 -4.59 10.05
N TYR A 442 7.68 -4.32 10.50
CA TYR A 442 7.07 -5.02 11.64
C TYR A 442 6.56 -6.41 11.26
N ARG A 443 6.03 -6.56 10.03
CA ARG A 443 5.72 -7.87 9.46
C ARG A 443 7.02 -8.64 9.26
N LEU A 444 8.08 -8.05 8.71
CA LEU A 444 9.39 -8.69 8.50
C LEU A 444 10.06 -9.15 9.80
N LYS A 445 9.91 -8.41 10.91
CA LYS A 445 10.49 -8.78 12.22
C LYS A 445 9.68 -9.84 12.98
N SER A 446 8.36 -9.90 12.84
CA SER A 446 7.52 -10.88 13.59
C SER A 446 7.11 -12.11 12.77
N ARG A 447 7.24 -12.04 11.44
CA ARG A 447 7.11 -13.16 10.51
C ARG A 447 8.09 -12.88 9.38
N SER A 448 9.22 -13.56 9.32
CA SER A 448 10.07 -13.52 8.12
C SER A 448 9.18 -13.83 6.92
N ILE A 449 8.77 -12.83 6.14
CA ILE A 449 7.82 -13.01 5.04
C ILE A 449 8.44 -13.98 4.03
N ILE A 450 9.76 -14.02 3.93
CA ILE A 450 10.47 -15.03 3.13
C ILE A 450 10.28 -16.44 3.73
N SER A 451 10.41 -16.64 5.05
CA SER A 451 10.11 -17.96 5.64
C SER A 451 8.61 -18.27 5.72
N SER A 452 7.72 -17.27 5.76
CA SER A 452 6.25 -17.41 5.70
C SER A 452 5.76 -17.63 4.28
N ASP A 453 6.35 -17.05 3.25
CA ASP A 453 6.07 -17.35 1.84
C ASP A 453 6.67 -18.72 1.49
N MET A 454 7.77 -19.10 2.14
CA MET A 454 8.29 -20.47 2.12
C MET A 454 7.40 -21.46 2.90
N ALA A 455 6.86 -21.07 4.06
CA ALA A 455 6.07 -21.92 4.96
C ALA A 455 4.55 -21.88 4.73
N ASN A 456 4.00 -20.88 4.05
CA ASN A 456 2.58 -20.66 3.75
C ASN A 456 2.33 -20.28 2.26
N GLY A 457 3.00 -20.92 1.30
CA GLY A 457 2.62 -20.83 -0.11
C GLY A 457 1.10 -21.08 -0.29
N PRO A 458 0.46 -20.45 -1.30
CA PRO A 458 -1.00 -20.41 -1.41
C PRO A 458 -1.57 -21.82 -1.40
N HIS A 459 -2.43 -22.08 -0.40
CA HIS A 459 -3.24 -23.29 -0.28
C HIS A 459 -4.10 -23.50 -1.53
#